data_AF-A0A9X2KB72-F1
#
_entry.id   AF-A0A9X2KB72-F1
#
_cell.length_a   1.000
_cell.length_b   1.000
_cell.length_c   1.000
_cell.angle_alpha   90.00
_cell.angle_beta   90.00
_cell.angle_gamma   90.00
#
_symmetry.space_group_name_H-M   'P 1'
#
loop_
_entity.id
_entity.type
_entity.pdbx_description
1 polymer ?
#
loop_
_entity_poly.entity_id
_entity_poly.type
_entity_poly.pdbx_seq_one_letter_code
_entity_poly.pdbx_strand_id
1 'polypeptide(L)'
;MHSSYSGCPHHYASVTVDFEPWEDGFAAEFADRAVAEHAPALDELPTLRAALIEGMREELARRIPEIGLAAAVVVQRMAVTHDSSAASFRTAGRLAVREALERAYDRPPKRGRRR
;
A
#
# COMPACT_ATOMS: atom_id res chain seq x y z
N MET A 1 26.37 15.46 -33.58
CA MET A 1 25.48 14.34 -33.17
C MET A 1 25.46 14.35 -31.66
N HIS A 2 24.31 14.64 -31.05
CA HIS A 2 24.16 14.75 -29.59
C HIS A 2 23.33 13.56 -29.13
N SER A 3 23.83 12.82 -28.14
CA SER A 3 23.11 11.74 -27.47
C SER A 3 22.84 12.15 -26.02
N SER A 4 21.58 12.30 -25.65
CA SER A 4 21.16 12.35 -24.25
C SER A 4 20.60 10.99 -23.84
N TYR A 5 21.17 10.43 -22.78
CA TYR A 5 20.66 9.24 -22.10
C TYR A 5 19.79 9.71 -20.94
N SER A 6 18.51 9.36 -20.96
CA SER A 6 17.62 9.44 -19.78
C SER A 6 17.54 8.04 -19.19
N GLY A 7 18.17 7.83 -18.02
CA GLY A 7 18.04 6.58 -17.28
C GLY A 7 16.58 6.24 -17.00
N CYS A 8 16.23 4.96 -17.07
CA CYS A 8 14.93 4.46 -16.63
C CYS A 8 14.62 5.04 -15.25
N PRO A 9 13.41 5.56 -15.00
CA PRO A 9 13.07 6.01 -13.66
C PRO A 9 13.02 4.77 -12.76
N HIS A 10 14.04 4.63 -11.92
CA HIS A 10 14.03 3.67 -10.85
C HIS A 10 12.89 4.10 -9.92
N HIS A 11 11.82 3.31 -9.87
CA HIS A 11 10.66 3.55 -9.03
C HIS A 11 10.70 2.53 -7.91
N TYR A 12 11.08 2.96 -6.71
CA TYR A 12 11.16 2.07 -5.55
C TYR A 12 10.11 2.42 -4.49
N ALA A 13 9.30 1.42 -4.13
CA ALA A 13 8.46 1.46 -2.94
C ALA A 13 8.37 0.05 -2.35
N SER A 14 8.60 -0.08 -1.05
CA SER A 14 8.38 -1.33 -0.32
C SER A 14 7.58 -1.03 0.93
N VAL A 15 6.46 -1.74 1.09
CA VAL A 15 5.52 -1.55 2.19
C VAL A 15 5.10 -2.88 2.79
N THR A 16 4.85 -2.90 4.09
CA THR A 16 4.21 -4.01 4.80
C THR A 16 2.94 -3.49 5.42
N VAL A 17 1.83 -4.16 5.12
CA VAL A 17 0.49 -3.69 5.40
C VAL A 17 -0.36 -4.85 5.89
N ASP A 18 -1.00 -4.67 7.03
CA ASP A 18 -2.00 -5.60 7.56
C ASP A 18 -3.40 -5.08 7.21
N PHE A 19 -4.26 -5.98 6.73
CA PHE A 19 -5.65 -5.69 6.41
C PHE A 19 -6.55 -6.45 7.37
N GLU A 20 -7.38 -5.72 8.10
CA GLU A 20 -8.37 -6.26 9.03
C GLU A 20 -9.79 -5.84 8.60
N PRO A 21 -10.81 -6.69 8.80
CA PRO A 21 -12.20 -6.28 8.62
C PRO A 21 -12.53 -5.06 9.49
N TRP A 22 -13.32 -4.13 8.96
CA TRP A 22 -13.73 -2.91 9.68
C TRP A 22 -15.22 -2.62 9.51
N GLU A 23 -15.71 -1.56 10.16
CA GLU A 23 -17.02 -0.98 9.85
C GLU A 23 -17.03 -0.37 8.44
N ASP A 24 -18.21 -0.02 7.91
CA ASP A 24 -18.33 0.66 6.62
C ASP A 24 -17.43 1.92 6.60
N GLY A 25 -16.40 1.87 5.76
CA GLY A 25 -15.37 2.90 5.64
C GLY A 25 -13.94 2.35 5.53
N PHE A 26 -13.05 3.23 5.06
CA PHE A 26 -11.62 2.95 5.00
C PHE A 26 -10.89 3.74 6.09
N ALA A 27 -10.28 3.01 7.01
CA ALA A 27 -9.36 3.55 7.99
C ALA A 27 -7.94 3.09 7.67
N ALA A 28 -6.99 4.02 7.65
CA ALA A 28 -5.57 3.69 7.49
C ALA A 28 -4.77 4.33 8.60
N GLU A 29 -3.96 3.52 9.26
CA GLU A 29 -3.05 3.92 10.33
C GLU A 29 -1.62 3.54 9.95
N PHE A 30 -0.66 4.38 10.34
CA PHE A 30 0.76 4.11 10.17
C PHE A 30 1.35 3.85 11.54
N ALA A 31 1.98 2.70 11.74
CA ALA A 31 2.68 2.43 12.99
C ALA A 31 3.77 3.49 13.24
N ASP A 32 4.01 3.84 14.50
CA ASP A 32 4.97 4.90 14.89
C ASP A 32 6.39 4.68 14.34
N ARG A 33 6.74 3.42 14.05
CA ARG A 33 8.04 3.00 13.48
C ARG A 33 7.96 2.53 12.04
N ALA A 34 6.90 2.90 11.32
CA ALA A 34 6.68 2.46 9.96
C ALA A 34 7.73 2.96 8.96
N VAL A 35 8.77 3.70 9.35
CA VAL A 35 9.86 4.11 8.46
C VAL A 35 11.15 3.39 8.86
N ALA A 36 11.73 2.61 7.96
CA ALA A 36 13.03 1.97 8.17
C ALA A 36 14.07 2.48 7.17
N GLU A 37 15.20 2.92 7.73
CA GLU A 37 16.53 3.29 7.18
C GLU A 37 16.61 3.84 5.74
N HIS A 38 17.22 5.02 5.62
CA HIS A 38 17.45 5.87 4.42
C HIS A 38 16.38 6.94 4.19
N ALA A 39 16.13 7.72 5.25
CA ALA A 39 15.19 8.83 5.26
C ALA A 39 15.45 9.81 4.09
N PRO A 40 14.50 9.97 3.14
CA PRO A 40 14.37 11.27 2.47
C PRO A 40 14.00 12.33 3.51
N ALA A 41 14.01 13.59 3.11
CA ALA A 41 13.56 14.66 3.98
C ALA A 41 12.14 14.33 4.52
N LEU A 42 11.96 14.47 5.84
CA LEU A 42 10.74 14.06 6.57
C LEU A 42 9.47 14.73 6.02
N ASP A 43 9.62 15.82 5.25
CA ASP A 43 8.59 16.60 4.58
C ASP A 43 7.94 15.86 3.40
N GLU A 44 8.60 14.87 2.79
CA GLU A 44 8.02 14.08 1.70
C GLU A 44 7.13 12.93 2.21
N LEU A 45 7.30 12.50 3.46
CA LEU A 45 6.57 11.37 4.04
C LEU A 45 5.05 11.53 3.99
N PRO A 46 4.44 12.68 4.31
CA PRO A 46 2.99 12.87 4.18
C PRO A 46 2.49 12.62 2.76
N THR A 47 3.22 13.09 1.74
CA THR A 47 2.86 12.92 0.33
C THR A 47 2.96 11.44 -0.09
N LEU A 48 4.01 10.73 0.33
CA LEU A 48 4.17 9.31 0.03
C LEU A 48 3.09 8.45 0.71
N ARG A 49 2.75 8.76 1.98
CA ARG A 49 1.67 8.12 2.72
C ARG A 49 0.31 8.34 2.08
N ALA A 50 0.01 9.58 1.68
CA ALA A 50 -1.23 9.91 0.98
C ALA A 50 -1.33 9.16 -0.35
N ALA A 51 -0.24 9.10 -1.12
CA ALA A 51 -0.21 8.37 -2.39
C ALA A 51 -0.43 6.86 -2.19
N LEU A 52 0.15 6.27 -1.14
CA LEU A 52 -0.08 4.87 -0.78
C LEU A 52 -1.56 4.60 -0.49
N ILE A 53 -2.18 5.42 0.36
CA ILE A 53 -3.61 5.32 0.71
C ILE A 53 -4.49 5.46 -0.53
N GLU A 54 -4.19 6.43 -1.39
CA GLU A 54 -4.95 6.66 -2.61
C GLU A 54 -4.88 5.44 -3.54
N GLY A 55 -3.70 4.84 -3.69
CA GLY A 55 -3.53 3.60 -4.44
C GLY A 55 -4.37 2.45 -3.89
N MET A 56 -4.45 2.30 -2.56
CA MET A 56 -5.29 1.27 -1.94
C MET A 56 -6.78 1.52 -2.22
N ARG A 57 -7.25 2.76 -2.04
CA ARG A 57 -8.65 3.14 -2.30
C ARG A 57 -9.06 2.88 -3.74
N GLU A 58 -8.21 3.22 -4.69
CA GLU A 58 -8.44 2.99 -6.11
C GLU A 58 -8.59 1.51 -6.45
N GLU A 59 -7.69 0.68 -5.93
CA GLU A 59 -7.75 -0.76 -6.21
C GLU A 59 -8.99 -1.40 -5.57
N LEU A 60 -9.32 -0.99 -4.34
CA LEU A 60 -10.50 -1.46 -3.63
C LEU A 60 -11.78 -1.06 -4.37
N ALA A 61 -11.93 0.21 -4.76
CA ALA A 61 -13.07 0.69 -5.54
C ALA A 61 -13.20 -0.03 -6.89
N ARG A 62 -12.07 -0.39 -7.52
CA ARG A 62 -12.08 -1.13 -8.79
C ARG A 62 -12.54 -2.58 -8.64
N ARG A 63 -12.11 -3.27 -7.58
CA ARG A 63 -12.35 -4.71 -7.40
C ARG A 63 -13.62 -5.03 -6.62
N ILE A 64 -14.07 -4.12 -5.77
CA ILE A 64 -15.20 -4.33 -4.88
C ILE A 64 -16.14 -3.11 -4.92
N PRO A 65 -16.73 -2.78 -6.09
CA PRO A 65 -17.56 -1.59 -6.23
C PRO A 65 -18.89 -1.67 -5.45
N GLU A 66 -19.34 -2.87 -5.07
CA GLU A 66 -20.66 -3.11 -4.48
C GLU A 66 -20.64 -3.35 -2.96
N ILE A 67 -19.48 -3.64 -2.37
CA ILE A 67 -19.35 -3.82 -0.92
C ILE A 67 -18.80 -2.50 -0.38
N GLY A 68 -19.53 -1.89 0.55
CA GLY A 68 -19.01 -0.77 1.34
C GLY A 68 -17.60 -1.12 1.80
N LEU A 69 -16.64 -0.26 1.48
CA LEU A 69 -15.23 -0.48 1.76
C LEU A 69 -15.09 -0.68 3.26
N ALA A 70 -14.85 -1.88 3.77
CA ALA A 70 -14.88 -2.20 5.20
C ALA A 70 -13.52 -2.74 5.63
N ALA A 71 -12.50 -1.88 5.58
CA ALA A 71 -11.12 -2.28 5.81
C ALA A 71 -10.38 -1.28 6.70
N ALA A 72 -9.77 -1.82 7.76
CA ALA A 72 -8.75 -1.17 8.54
C ALA A 72 -7.40 -1.64 8.03
N VAL A 73 -6.52 -0.67 7.77
CA VAL A 73 -5.23 -0.91 7.18
C VAL A 73 -4.14 -0.39 8.11
N VAL A 74 -3.29 -1.27 8.61
CA VAL A 74 -2.15 -0.88 9.44
C VAL A 74 -0.88 -1.01 8.62
N VAL A 75 -0.25 0.12 8.30
CA VAL A 75 1.04 0.13 7.62
C VAL A 75 2.13 -0.06 8.66
N GLN A 76 2.66 -1.28 8.74
CA GLN A 76 3.69 -1.68 9.70
C GLN A 76 5.09 -1.18 9.30
N ARG A 77 5.35 -1.11 7.99
CA ARG A 77 6.66 -0.71 7.46
C ARG A 77 6.51 -0.05 6.08
N MET A 78 7.38 0.92 5.84
CA MET A 78 7.63 1.63 4.60
C MET A 78 9.16 1.80 4.50
N ALA A 79 9.73 1.37 3.39
CA ALA A 79 11.11 1.69 3.04
C ALA A 79 11.07 2.78 1.96
N VAL A 80 11.83 3.84 2.19
CA VAL A 80 11.90 4.99 1.29
C VAL A 80 13.36 5.20 0.89
N THR A 81 13.59 5.51 -0.37
CA THR A 81 14.92 5.73 -0.95
C THR A 81 14.89 6.94 -1.88
N HIS A 82 16.03 7.33 -2.45
CA HIS A 82 16.11 8.42 -3.43
C HIS A 82 15.29 8.16 -4.72
N ASP A 83 14.98 6.90 -5.00
CA ASP A 83 14.17 6.45 -6.15
C ASP A 83 12.67 6.34 -5.82
N SER A 84 12.28 6.71 -4.60
CA SER A 84 10.89 6.70 -4.18
C SER A 84 10.14 7.93 -4.67
N SER A 85 8.90 7.73 -5.09
CA SER A 85 8.00 8.79 -5.54
C SER A 85 6.55 8.50 -5.16
N ALA A 86 5.70 9.53 -5.18
CA ALA A 86 4.26 9.35 -4.99
C ALA A 86 3.67 8.32 -5.97
N ALA A 87 4.13 8.30 -7.23
CA ALA A 87 3.69 7.31 -8.22
C ALA A 87 4.07 5.87 -7.82
N SER A 88 5.29 5.66 -7.31
CA SER A 88 5.73 4.34 -6.83
C SER A 88 4.92 3.86 -5.62
N PHE A 89 4.61 4.75 -4.66
CA PHE A 89 3.80 4.41 -3.49
C PHE A 89 2.31 4.19 -3.82
N ARG A 90 1.73 4.95 -4.76
CA ARG A 90 0.38 4.68 -5.28
C ARG A 90 0.31 3.30 -5.94
N THR A 91 1.33 2.94 -6.70
CA THR A 91 1.44 1.60 -7.30
C THR A 91 1.55 0.52 -6.22
N ALA A 92 2.39 0.72 -5.20
CA ALA A 92 2.52 -0.19 -4.08
C ALA A 92 1.20 -0.38 -3.31
N GLY A 93 0.41 0.68 -3.13
CA GLY A 93 -0.91 0.61 -2.49
C GLY A 93 -1.90 -0.27 -3.26
N ARG A 94 -1.94 -0.13 -4.59
CA ARG A 94 -2.75 -0.99 -5.45
C ARG A 94 -2.31 -2.45 -5.36
N LEU A 95 -1.01 -2.71 -5.38
CA LEU A 95 -0.47 -4.07 -5.27
C LEU A 95 -0.77 -4.71 -3.91
N ALA A 96 -0.64 -3.95 -2.81
CA ALA A 96 -0.94 -4.43 -1.47
C ALA A 96 -2.39 -4.93 -1.35
N VAL A 97 -3.35 -4.16 -1.85
CA VAL A 97 -4.76 -4.58 -1.90
C VAL A 97 -4.94 -5.81 -2.77
N ARG A 98 -4.36 -5.83 -3.96
CA ARG A 98 -4.47 -6.97 -4.87
C ARG A 98 -3.99 -8.26 -4.20
N GLU A 99 -2.81 -8.23 -3.59
CA GLU A 99 -2.26 -9.38 -2.88
C GLU A 99 -3.10 -9.78 -1.67
N ALA A 100 -3.63 -8.81 -0.91
CA ALA A 100 -4.48 -9.08 0.24
C ALA A 100 -5.77 -9.81 -0.18
N LEU A 101 -6.43 -9.34 -1.23
CA LEU A 101 -7.64 -9.96 -1.77
C LEU A 101 -7.33 -11.35 -2.34
N GLU A 102 -6.24 -11.50 -3.10
CA GLU A 102 -5.80 -12.82 -3.59
C GLU A 102 -5.58 -13.78 -2.42
N ARG A 103 -4.87 -13.38 -1.36
CA ARG A 103 -4.68 -14.21 -0.15
C ARG A 103 -5.97 -14.51 0.60
N ALA A 104 -6.94 -13.60 0.60
CA ALA A 104 -8.22 -13.78 1.28
C ALA A 104 -9.13 -14.76 0.54
N TYR A 105 -9.17 -14.70 -0.80
CA TYR A 105 -10.06 -15.50 -1.65
C TYR A 105 -9.45 -16.80 -2.17
N ASP A 106 -8.12 -16.90 -2.26
CA ASP A 106 -7.41 -18.13 -2.69
C ASP A 106 -7.12 -19.09 -1.52
N ARG A 107 -7.36 -18.64 -0.28
CA ARG A 107 -7.30 -19.50 0.90
C ARG A 107 -8.62 -20.28 1.03
N PRO A 108 -8.61 -21.63 1.02
CA PRO A 108 -9.81 -22.37 1.35
C PRO A 108 -10.28 -21.96 2.76
N PRO A 109 -11.60 -21.81 2.99
CA PRO A 109 -12.12 -21.33 4.27
C PRO A 109 -11.55 -22.20 5.38
N LYS A 110 -10.92 -21.56 6.39
CA LYS A 110 -10.50 -22.26 7.61
C LYS A 110 -11.76 -22.92 8.19
N ARG A 111 -11.86 -24.24 8.07
CA ARG A 111 -12.90 -25.01 8.76
C ARG A 111 -12.81 -24.67 10.24
N GLY A 112 -13.80 -23.92 10.73
CA GLY A 112 -13.88 -23.48 12.11
C GLY A 112 -13.69 -24.67 13.05
N ARG A 113 -12.77 -24.52 14.00
CA ARG A 113 -12.54 -25.51 15.04
C ARG A 113 -13.72 -25.39 16.02
N ARG A 114 -14.74 -26.22 15.85
CA ARG A 114 -15.74 -26.49 16.89
C ARG A 114 -15.02 -27.04 18.12
N ARG A 115 -15.06 -26.32 19.24
CA ARG A 115 -15.03 -26.88 20.59
C ARG A 115 -15.97 -26.08 21.46
#